data_AF-A0A556U6H3-F1
#
_entry.id   AF-A0A556U6H3-F1
#
_cell.length_a   1.000
_cell.length_b   1.000
_cell.length_c   1.000
_cell.angle_alpha   90.00
_cell.angle_beta   90.00
_cell.angle_gamma   90.00
#
_symmetry.space_group_name_H-M   'P 1'
#
loop_
_entity.id
_entity.type
_entity.pdbx_description
1 polymer ?
#
loop_
_entity_poly.entity_id
_entity_poly.type
_entity_poly.pdbx_seq_one_letter_code
_entity_poly.pdbx_strand_id
1 'polypeptide(L)'
;MMGSPVVFLLIFCTLLLSFPVSSSQSHNDTEPVVLEGKCLVVCDSNPSSDGGVTSSFGISVRAPGAKVAFSAIRGTNHEPSEMSNKSMTIYFDQVLVNIGHHFDLKSSVFQAPRRGIYSFSFHVVKVYNRQTIQVNLMHNEYPVISAFAGDQDVTREAASNGVLLHLERDDRLYLKLERGNLMGGWKYSTFSGFLVFPL
;
A
#
# COMPACT_ATOMS: atom_id res chain seq x y z
N MET A 1 45.83 -71.10 -6.17
CA MET A 1 46.45 -70.00 -6.93
C MET A 1 46.31 -68.77 -6.04
N MET A 2 47.26 -68.62 -5.10
CA MET A 2 48.27 -67.54 -5.07
C MET A 2 47.60 -66.16 -4.92
N GLY A 3 47.75 -65.36 -3.87
CA GLY A 3 48.68 -65.33 -2.74
C GLY A 3 48.79 -63.86 -2.32
N SER A 4 48.61 -63.56 -1.03
CA SER A 4 49.03 -62.29 -0.38
C SER A 4 50.57 -62.09 -0.59
N PRO A 5 51.25 -60.93 -0.37
CA PRO A 5 50.99 -60.03 0.76
C PRO A 5 51.51 -58.54 0.70
N VAL A 6 51.25 -57.79 1.79
CA VAL A 6 52.25 -57.03 2.58
C VAL A 6 52.66 -55.57 2.21
N VAL A 7 52.48 -54.73 3.25
CA VAL A 7 53.36 -53.66 3.78
C VAL A 7 53.38 -52.29 3.08
N PHE A 8 52.88 -51.23 3.73
CA PHE A 8 53.48 -50.37 4.77
C PHE A 8 54.45 -49.32 4.19
N LEU A 9 54.22 -48.07 4.61
CA LEU A 9 55.23 -47.09 5.02
C LEU A 9 55.70 -46.00 4.00
N LEU A 10 55.32 -44.77 4.36
CA LEU A 10 56.06 -43.48 4.36
C LEU A 10 56.47 -42.77 3.05
N ILE A 11 56.06 -41.49 3.04
CA ILE A 11 56.83 -40.28 2.70
C ILE A 11 57.49 -40.23 1.32
N PHE A 12 57.07 -39.29 0.47
CA PHE A 12 58.01 -38.22 0.07
C PHE A 12 57.29 -36.96 -0.40
N CYS A 13 57.70 -35.87 0.24
CA CYS A 13 57.41 -34.49 -0.06
C CYS A 13 58.08 -34.10 -1.37
N THR A 14 57.33 -33.57 -2.33
CA THR A 14 57.88 -32.64 -3.32
C THR A 14 56.93 -31.46 -3.47
N LEU A 15 57.34 -30.35 -2.85
CA LEU A 15 56.96 -29.01 -3.26
C LEU A 15 57.06 -28.92 -4.79
N LEU A 16 56.11 -28.24 -5.43
CA LEU A 16 56.37 -27.24 -6.47
C LEU A 16 55.11 -26.41 -6.72
N LEU A 17 55.08 -25.27 -6.04
CA LEU A 17 54.56 -23.96 -6.44
C LEU A 17 53.67 -23.93 -7.69
N SER A 18 52.37 -23.76 -7.46
CA SER A 18 51.54 -22.91 -8.31
C SER A 18 50.36 -22.41 -7.48
N PHE A 19 50.35 -21.09 -7.24
CA PHE A 19 49.23 -20.40 -6.63
C PHE A 19 48.01 -20.49 -7.56
N PRO A 20 46.83 -20.89 -7.07
CA PRO A 20 45.60 -20.30 -7.53
C PRO A 20 45.11 -19.32 -6.46
N VAL A 21 44.93 -18.09 -6.92
CA VAL A 21 44.13 -17.04 -6.29
C VAL A 21 42.97 -17.67 -5.53
N SER A 22 42.98 -17.56 -4.20
CA SER A 22 41.77 -17.79 -3.43
C SER A 22 40.82 -16.66 -3.78
N SER A 23 39.94 -16.90 -4.76
CA SER A 23 38.71 -16.14 -4.85
C SER A 23 37.93 -16.47 -3.58
N SER A 24 38.05 -15.62 -2.56
CA SER A 24 37.08 -15.57 -1.49
C SER A 24 35.76 -15.18 -2.14
N GLN A 25 34.99 -16.16 -2.56
CA GLN A 25 33.61 -15.98 -2.95
C GLN A 25 32.88 -15.66 -1.64
N SER A 26 32.90 -14.38 -1.25
CA SER A 26 31.91 -13.87 -0.31
C SER A 26 30.59 -13.99 -1.05
N HIS A 27 29.90 -15.12 -0.81
CA HIS A 27 28.50 -15.23 -1.16
C HIS A 27 27.78 -14.27 -0.23
N ASN A 28 27.68 -13.02 -0.67
CA ASN A 28 26.73 -12.07 -0.13
C ASN A 28 25.37 -12.53 -0.64
N ASP A 29 24.87 -13.62 -0.06
CA ASP A 29 23.49 -14.08 -0.20
C ASP A 29 22.61 -13.13 0.59
N THR A 30 22.57 -11.88 0.17
CA THR A 30 21.36 -11.08 0.34
C THR A 30 20.44 -11.49 -0.79
N GLU A 31 19.70 -12.57 -0.60
CA GLU A 31 18.46 -12.73 -1.34
C GLU A 31 17.67 -11.42 -1.15
N PRO A 32 17.28 -10.73 -2.23
CA PRO A 32 16.48 -9.54 -2.10
C PRO A 32 15.18 -9.93 -1.42
N VAL A 33 14.93 -9.39 -0.23
CA VAL A 33 13.58 -9.43 0.36
C VAL A 33 12.68 -8.69 -0.62
N VAL A 34 11.90 -9.44 -1.39
CA VAL A 34 10.86 -8.89 -2.24
C VAL A 34 9.81 -8.33 -1.29
N LEU A 35 9.93 -7.04 -0.98
CA LEU A 35 8.87 -6.31 -0.33
C LEU A 35 7.77 -6.16 -1.40
N GLU A 36 6.81 -7.10 -1.41
CA GLU A 36 5.57 -6.94 -2.15
C GLU A 36 4.77 -5.79 -1.52
N GLY A 37 5.06 -4.57 -1.94
CA GLY A 37 4.46 -3.37 -1.42
C GLY A 37 4.84 -2.13 -2.22
N LYS A 38 3.95 -1.14 -2.27
CA LYS A 38 4.27 0.18 -2.83
C LYS A 38 5.08 0.95 -1.78
N CYS A 39 6.40 1.06 -1.99
CA CYS A 39 7.25 1.91 -1.15
C CYS A 39 7.26 3.34 -1.72
N LEU A 40 6.87 4.32 -0.90
CA LEU A 40 7.13 5.74 -1.19
C LEU A 40 8.33 6.19 -0.37
N VAL A 41 9.44 6.48 -1.05
CA VAL A 41 10.61 7.10 -0.42
C VAL A 41 10.44 8.61 -0.50
N VAL A 42 10.27 9.25 0.65
CA VAL A 42 10.19 10.71 0.76
C VAL A 42 11.56 11.24 1.20
N CYS A 43 12.32 11.80 0.26
CA CYS A 43 13.61 12.40 0.55
C CYS A 43 13.44 13.87 0.96
N ASP A 44 13.72 14.22 2.21
CA ASP A 44 13.85 15.61 2.64
C ASP A 44 15.24 16.12 2.20
N SER A 45 15.34 16.69 1.00
CA SER A 45 16.54 17.43 0.61
C SER A 45 16.65 18.69 1.47
N ASN A 46 17.64 18.73 2.37
CA ASN A 46 18.00 19.93 3.10
C ASN A 46 19.18 20.61 2.37
N PRO A 47 18.99 21.63 1.51
CA PRO A 47 20.10 22.40 1.01
C PRO A 47 20.54 23.39 2.09
N SER A 48 21.22 22.90 3.13
CA SER A 48 22.00 23.77 3.99
C SER A 48 23.35 24.04 3.31
N SER A 49 23.49 25.27 2.82
CA SER A 49 24.71 26.00 2.43
C SER A 49 25.63 25.38 1.37
N ASP A 50 25.47 25.79 0.11
CA ASP A 50 26.38 26.75 -0.52
C ASP A 50 25.76 27.24 -1.85
N GLY A 51 26.12 28.45 -2.29
CA GLY A 51 25.41 29.28 -3.29
C GLY A 51 25.25 28.76 -4.74
N GLY A 52 24.70 27.57 -4.94
CA GLY A 52 24.28 27.05 -6.24
C GLY A 52 22.79 27.24 -6.48
N VAL A 53 22.41 27.96 -7.53
CA VAL A 53 21.04 28.00 -8.05
C VAL A 53 20.70 26.62 -8.63
N THR A 54 20.32 25.68 -7.77
CA THR A 54 19.53 24.54 -8.19
C THR A 54 18.09 24.92 -7.92
N SER A 55 17.32 25.17 -8.97
CA SER A 55 15.87 25.19 -8.93
C SER A 55 15.38 23.79 -8.57
N SER A 56 15.49 23.45 -7.28
CA SER A 56 14.73 22.35 -6.70
C SER A 56 13.28 22.69 -7.01
N PHE A 57 12.63 21.87 -7.85
CA PHE A 57 11.18 21.87 -7.95
C PHE A 57 10.67 21.81 -6.52
N GLY A 58 10.11 22.93 -6.02
CA GLY A 58 9.99 23.29 -4.60
C GLY A 58 9.05 22.42 -3.77
N ILE A 59 9.15 21.11 -3.89
CA ILE A 59 8.46 20.09 -3.11
C ILE A 59 9.25 19.93 -1.81
N SER A 60 9.19 20.94 -0.96
CA SER A 60 9.65 20.82 0.42
C SER A 60 8.56 20.14 1.23
N VAL A 61 8.84 18.97 1.80
CA VAL A 61 7.92 18.28 2.76
C VAL A 61 7.76 19.08 4.06
N ARG A 62 8.58 20.13 4.23
CA ARG A 62 8.46 21.12 5.31
C ARG A 62 7.52 22.27 4.97
N ALA A 63 7.07 22.40 3.72
CA ALA A 63 6.09 23.42 3.38
C ALA A 63 4.80 23.17 4.20
N PRO A 64 4.19 24.22 4.77
CA PRO A 64 2.91 24.09 5.46
C PRO A 64 1.88 23.41 4.54
N GLY A 65 1.24 22.34 5.02
CA GLY A 65 0.27 21.57 4.24
C GLY A 65 0.86 20.67 3.15
N ALA A 66 2.16 20.34 3.19
CA ALA A 66 2.77 19.32 2.33
C ALA A 66 2.58 17.87 2.84
N LYS A 67 2.19 17.71 4.11
CA LYS A 67 1.90 16.41 4.72
C LYS A 67 0.40 16.22 4.80
N VAL A 68 -0.14 15.31 3.99
CA VAL A 68 -1.56 14.96 3.97
C VAL A 68 -1.67 13.46 3.89
N ALA A 69 -2.34 12.84 4.86
CA ALA A 69 -2.59 11.41 4.88
C ALA A 69 -3.80 11.09 5.73
N PHE A 70 -4.58 10.10 5.32
CA PHE A 70 -5.62 9.52 6.14
C PHE A 70 -5.64 8.00 6.03
N SER A 71 -6.14 7.35 7.07
CA SER A 71 -6.42 5.93 7.10
C SER A 71 -7.61 5.68 8.02
N ALA A 72 -8.66 5.08 7.48
CA ALA A 72 -9.91 4.79 8.18
C ALA A 72 -10.26 3.31 8.04
N ILE A 73 -10.87 2.77 9.09
CA ILE A 73 -11.27 1.36 9.16
C ILE A 73 -12.71 1.21 9.68
N ARG A 74 -13.34 0.10 9.31
CA ARG A 74 -14.61 -0.34 9.87
C ARG A 74 -14.35 -1.30 11.02
N GLY A 75 -14.59 -0.88 12.26
CA GLY A 75 -14.37 -1.68 13.46
C GLY A 75 -15.54 -2.62 13.81
N THR A 76 -16.71 -2.41 13.21
CA THR A 76 -17.97 -3.06 13.62
C THR A 76 -18.67 -3.81 12.48
N ASN A 77 -19.49 -4.80 12.84
CA ASN A 77 -20.41 -5.49 11.91
C ASN A 77 -21.81 -4.86 11.90
N HIS A 78 -21.94 -3.61 12.37
CA HIS A 78 -23.25 -2.96 12.36
C HIS A 78 -23.75 -2.78 10.92
N GLU A 79 -25.05 -3.04 10.75
CA GLU A 79 -25.79 -2.83 9.52
C GLU A 79 -25.66 -1.39 9.01
N PRO A 80 -25.82 -1.16 7.70
CA PRO A 80 -25.87 0.19 7.16
C PRO A 80 -26.99 1.01 7.81
N SER A 81 -26.69 2.26 8.15
CA SER A 81 -27.72 3.20 8.61
C SER A 81 -28.69 3.54 7.47
N GLU A 82 -29.88 4.06 7.80
CA GLU A 82 -30.82 4.54 6.77
C GLU A 82 -30.19 5.58 5.83
N MET A 83 -29.30 6.42 6.35
CA MET A 83 -28.57 7.41 5.55
C MET A 83 -27.63 6.72 4.55
N SER A 84 -26.93 5.68 4.98
CA SER A 84 -26.05 4.88 4.11
C SER A 84 -26.81 4.14 3.04
N ASN A 85 -28.02 3.63 3.35
CA ASN A 85 -28.87 3.00 2.34
C ASN A 85 -29.38 4.00 1.28
N LYS A 86 -29.51 5.29 1.61
CA LYS A 86 -29.91 6.33 0.66
C LYS A 86 -28.76 6.85 -0.19
N SER A 87 -27.62 7.18 0.44
CA SER A 87 -26.45 7.71 -0.27
C SER A 87 -25.63 6.62 -0.98
N MET A 88 -25.75 5.38 -0.51
CA MET A 88 -24.86 4.25 -0.84
C MET A 88 -23.38 4.54 -0.54
N THR A 89 -23.07 5.58 0.24
CA THR A 89 -21.71 5.84 0.71
C THR A 89 -21.31 4.76 1.71
N ILE A 90 -20.09 4.24 1.57
CA ILE A 90 -19.52 3.27 2.51
C ILE A 90 -18.86 4.04 3.64
N TYR A 91 -19.34 3.82 4.87
CA TYR A 91 -18.88 4.54 6.05
C TYR A 91 -17.82 3.77 6.83
N PHE A 92 -16.91 4.51 7.43
CA PHE A 92 -15.90 4.01 8.38
C PHE A 92 -16.20 4.61 9.75
N ASP A 93 -15.93 3.87 10.83
CA ASP A 93 -16.23 4.31 12.21
C ASP A 93 -14.98 4.68 13.01
N GLN A 94 -13.80 4.36 12.50
CA GLN A 94 -12.54 4.63 13.17
C GLN A 94 -11.53 5.23 12.19
N VAL A 95 -10.82 6.27 12.64
CA VAL A 95 -9.73 6.90 11.90
C VAL A 95 -8.42 6.61 12.64
N LEU A 96 -7.49 5.96 11.95
CA LEU A 96 -6.15 5.64 12.46
C LEU A 96 -5.17 6.79 12.20
N VAL A 97 -5.30 7.43 11.04
CA VAL A 97 -4.44 8.55 10.61
C VAL A 97 -5.32 9.63 10.01
N ASN A 98 -5.06 10.90 10.33
CA ASN A 98 -5.72 12.05 9.72
C ASN A 98 -4.82 13.30 9.73
N ILE A 99 -3.65 13.20 9.10
CA ILE A 99 -2.70 14.30 9.02
C ILE A 99 -3.30 15.40 8.13
N GLY A 100 -3.49 16.60 8.71
CA GLY A 100 -4.15 17.73 8.07
C GLY A 100 -5.66 17.81 8.28
N HIS A 101 -6.29 16.78 8.88
CA HIS A 101 -7.73 16.76 9.16
C HIS A 101 -8.61 16.91 7.90
N HIS A 102 -8.19 16.32 6.79
CA HIS A 102 -8.85 16.41 5.48
C HIS A 102 -9.78 15.23 5.16
N PHE A 103 -9.85 14.24 6.06
CA PHE A 103 -10.87 13.20 6.03
C PHE A 103 -11.94 13.48 7.08
N ASP A 104 -13.19 13.67 6.65
CA ASP A 104 -14.34 13.78 7.53
C ASP A 104 -14.91 12.39 7.83
N LEU A 105 -14.83 11.97 9.09
CA LEU A 105 -15.33 10.68 9.55
C LEU A 105 -16.86 10.56 9.39
N LYS A 106 -17.61 11.65 9.62
CA LYS A 106 -19.08 11.60 9.61
C LYS A 106 -19.61 11.28 8.23
N SER A 107 -19.03 11.89 7.19
CA SER A 107 -19.37 11.63 5.80
C SER A 107 -18.54 10.52 5.16
N SER A 108 -17.42 10.13 5.77
CA SER A 108 -16.41 9.24 5.18
C SER A 108 -15.86 9.75 3.85
N VAL A 109 -15.67 11.07 3.76
CA VAL A 109 -15.20 11.78 2.57
C VAL A 109 -13.83 12.40 2.85
N PHE A 110 -12.89 12.18 1.94
CA PHE A 110 -11.65 12.95 1.85
C PHE A 110 -11.86 14.18 0.99
N GLN A 111 -11.40 15.35 1.44
CA GLN A 111 -11.39 16.58 0.65
C GLN A 111 -9.95 17.02 0.40
N ALA A 112 -9.55 17.16 -0.86
CA ALA A 112 -8.21 17.55 -1.23
C ALA A 112 -7.92 19.00 -0.76
N PRO A 113 -6.93 19.25 0.11
CA PRO A 113 -6.65 20.60 0.60
C PRO A 113 -5.94 21.49 -0.42
N ARG A 114 -5.34 20.88 -1.44
CA ARG A 114 -4.54 21.54 -2.45
C ARG A 114 -4.38 20.67 -3.69
N ARG A 115 -3.96 21.32 -4.77
CA ARG A 115 -3.56 20.68 -6.01
C ARG A 115 -2.35 19.75 -5.81
N GLY A 116 -2.42 18.54 -6.36
CA GLY A 116 -1.33 17.57 -6.29
C GLY A 116 -1.68 16.17 -6.80
N ILE A 117 -0.72 15.26 -6.72
CA ILE A 117 -0.91 13.84 -7.00
C ILE A 117 -1.13 13.10 -5.68
N TYR A 118 -2.23 12.36 -5.59
CA TYR A 118 -2.63 11.61 -4.41
C TYR A 118 -2.70 10.11 -4.69
N SER A 119 -2.38 9.29 -3.70
CA SER A 119 -2.58 7.84 -3.76
C SER A 119 -3.77 7.45 -2.91
N PHE A 120 -4.61 6.55 -3.43
CA PHE A 120 -5.73 5.97 -2.70
C PHE A 120 -5.71 4.46 -2.82
N SER A 121 -6.09 3.79 -1.73
CA SER A 121 -6.29 2.35 -1.68
C SER A 121 -7.45 2.03 -0.76
N PHE A 122 -8.28 1.08 -1.18
CA PHE A 122 -9.39 0.60 -0.39
C PHE A 122 -9.51 -0.92 -0.48
N HIS A 123 -10.02 -1.49 0.61
CA HIS A 123 -10.39 -2.90 0.70
C HIS A 123 -11.74 -2.96 1.43
N VAL A 124 -12.82 -3.29 0.73
CA VAL A 124 -14.14 -3.45 1.36
C VAL A 124 -14.39 -4.94 1.57
N VAL A 125 -14.31 -5.36 2.83
CA VAL A 125 -14.48 -6.74 3.26
C VAL A 125 -15.94 -6.97 3.59
N LYS A 126 -16.54 -8.00 3.01
CA LYS A 126 -17.88 -8.45 3.34
C LYS A 126 -17.84 -9.90 3.83
N VAL A 127 -18.50 -10.13 4.96
CA VAL A 127 -18.70 -11.46 5.53
C VAL A 127 -20.12 -11.89 5.19
N TYR A 128 -20.32 -13.17 4.86
CA TYR A 128 -21.62 -13.72 4.48
C TYR A 128 -22.18 -13.12 3.18
N ASN A 129 -21.38 -13.18 2.11
CA ASN A 129 -21.85 -12.71 0.82
C ASN A 129 -22.69 -13.76 0.10
N ARG A 130 -23.92 -13.40 -0.32
CA ARG A 130 -24.73 -14.19 -1.27
C ARG A 130 -25.01 -13.41 -2.56
N GLN A 131 -24.44 -12.21 -2.69
CA GLN A 131 -24.71 -11.29 -3.78
C GLN A 131 -23.45 -10.50 -4.14
N THR A 132 -23.07 -10.48 -5.41
CA THR A 132 -21.94 -9.66 -5.88
C THR A 132 -22.13 -8.19 -5.50
N ILE A 133 -21.10 -7.61 -4.87
CA ILE A 133 -21.00 -6.19 -4.60
C ILE A 133 -20.09 -5.50 -5.62
N GLN A 134 -20.39 -4.25 -5.93
CA GLN A 134 -19.52 -3.35 -6.69
C GLN A 134 -19.23 -2.11 -5.87
N VAL A 135 -17.95 -1.84 -5.62
CA VAL A 135 -17.48 -0.66 -4.90
C VAL A 135 -16.75 0.26 -5.85
N ASN A 136 -17.17 1.52 -5.90
CA ASN A 136 -16.54 2.56 -6.69
C ASN A 136 -15.78 3.52 -5.79
N LEU A 137 -14.57 3.90 -6.18
CA LEU A 137 -13.94 5.14 -5.72
C LEU A 137 -14.53 6.28 -6.55
N MET A 138 -15.23 7.18 -5.88
CA MET A 138 -15.86 8.36 -6.47
C MET A 138 -14.91 9.54 -6.36
N HIS A 139 -14.70 10.25 -7.47
CA HIS A 139 -14.11 11.59 -7.50
C HIS A 139 -15.23 12.56 -7.85
N ASN A 140 -15.59 13.38 -6.87
CA ASN A 140 -16.83 14.13 -6.87
C ASN A 140 -17.98 13.15 -7.14
N GLU A 141 -18.81 13.39 -8.14
CA GLU A 141 -19.98 12.54 -8.45
C GLU A 141 -19.67 11.44 -9.49
N TYR A 142 -18.41 11.29 -9.93
CA TYR A 142 -18.03 10.36 -11.00
C TYR A 142 -17.20 9.18 -10.49
N PRO A 143 -17.50 7.94 -10.92
CA PRO A 143 -16.69 6.78 -10.57
C PRO A 143 -15.37 6.79 -11.35
N VAL A 144 -14.25 6.55 -10.64
CA VAL A 144 -12.91 6.54 -11.24
C VAL A 144 -12.37 5.11 -11.41
N ILE A 145 -12.46 4.32 -10.35
CA ILE A 145 -12.10 2.90 -10.35
C ILE A 145 -13.17 2.09 -9.60
N SER A 146 -13.33 0.84 -10.01
CA SER A 146 -14.28 -0.10 -9.39
C SER A 146 -13.57 -1.35 -8.90
N ALA A 147 -14.14 -1.99 -7.88
CA ALA A 147 -13.79 -3.33 -7.44
C ALA A 147 -15.06 -4.16 -7.24
N PHE A 148 -14.94 -5.46 -7.41
CA PHE A 148 -16.02 -6.41 -7.25
C PHE A 148 -15.64 -7.47 -6.23
N ALA A 149 -16.62 -7.95 -5.48
CA ALA A 149 -16.50 -9.14 -4.63
C ALA A 149 -17.83 -9.89 -4.71
N GLY A 150 -17.79 -11.19 -4.97
CA GLY A 150 -18.99 -11.98 -5.13
C GLY A 150 -18.69 -13.42 -5.48
N ASP A 151 -18.92 -14.30 -4.51
CA ASP A 151 -19.00 -15.74 -4.69
C ASP A 151 -20.41 -16.22 -4.32
N GLN A 152 -20.86 -17.31 -4.94
CA GLN A 152 -22.16 -17.92 -4.63
C GLN A 152 -22.11 -18.65 -3.27
N ASP A 153 -20.91 -19.03 -2.85
CA ASP A 153 -20.65 -19.65 -1.56
C ASP A 153 -20.49 -18.61 -0.44
N VAL A 154 -20.82 -19.00 0.79
CA VAL A 154 -20.77 -18.12 1.98
C VAL A 154 -19.32 -17.92 2.43
N THR A 155 -18.55 -17.18 1.65
CA THR A 155 -17.14 -16.88 1.91
C THR A 155 -16.95 -15.44 2.38
N ARG A 156 -15.74 -15.15 2.87
CA ARG A 156 -15.28 -13.79 3.15
C ARG A 156 -14.55 -13.27 1.93
N GLU A 157 -15.04 -12.18 1.37
CA GLU A 157 -14.47 -11.59 0.17
C GLU A 157 -14.14 -10.11 0.37
N ALA A 158 -13.19 -9.61 -0.43
CA ALA A 158 -12.76 -8.23 -0.37
C ALA A 158 -12.75 -7.58 -1.75
N ALA A 159 -13.57 -6.54 -1.94
CA ALA A 159 -13.49 -5.67 -3.10
C ALA A 159 -12.31 -4.70 -2.90
N SER A 160 -11.20 -4.95 -3.60
CA SER A 160 -9.93 -4.24 -3.38
C SER A 160 -9.45 -3.56 -4.66
N ASN A 161 -9.07 -2.28 -4.57
CA ASN A 161 -8.43 -1.56 -5.68
C ASN A 161 -7.65 -0.32 -5.14
N GLY A 162 -6.88 0.33 -6.00
CA GLY A 162 -6.15 1.55 -5.67
C GLY A 162 -5.58 2.27 -6.90
N VAL A 163 -5.39 3.58 -6.79
CA VAL A 163 -5.04 4.46 -7.92
C VAL A 163 -4.24 5.68 -7.47
N LEU A 164 -3.53 6.30 -8.42
CA LEU A 164 -2.94 7.63 -8.29
C LEU A 164 -3.82 8.64 -9.06
N LEU A 165 -4.20 9.74 -8.43
CA LEU A 165 -5.06 10.76 -9.03
C LEU A 165 -4.45 12.15 -8.89
N HIS A 166 -4.55 12.93 -9.96
CA HIS A 166 -4.39 14.37 -9.90
C HIS A 166 -5.69 14.97 -9.36
N LEU A 167 -5.61 15.64 -8.22
CA LEU A 167 -6.74 16.35 -7.61
C LEU A 167 -6.46 17.84 -7.57
N GLU A 168 -7.53 18.62 -7.71
CA GLU A 168 -7.54 20.05 -7.42
C GLU A 168 -7.98 20.31 -5.97
N ARG A 169 -7.81 21.55 -5.50
CA ARG A 169 -8.30 21.93 -4.17
C ARG A 169 -9.82 21.74 -4.11
N ASP A 170 -10.29 21.26 -2.96
CA ASP A 170 -11.69 21.01 -2.61
C ASP A 170 -12.36 19.83 -3.32
N ASP A 171 -11.64 19.11 -4.18
CA ASP A 171 -12.10 17.84 -4.76
C ASP A 171 -12.42 16.80 -3.68
N ARG A 172 -13.50 16.04 -3.87
CA ARG A 172 -14.04 15.10 -2.86
C ARG A 172 -13.87 13.66 -3.31
N LEU A 173 -13.29 12.82 -2.46
CA LEU A 173 -13.07 11.39 -2.70
C LEU A 173 -13.79 10.56 -1.65
N TYR A 174 -14.56 9.57 -2.06
CA TYR A 174 -15.27 8.66 -1.17
C TYR A 174 -15.58 7.33 -1.86
N LEU A 175 -15.96 6.33 -1.06
CA LEU A 175 -16.38 5.04 -1.59
C LEU A 175 -17.90 4.96 -1.67
N LYS A 176 -18.40 4.45 -2.79
CA LYS A 176 -19.83 4.23 -3.02
C LYS A 176 -20.09 2.78 -3.41
N LEU A 177 -21.10 2.19 -2.79
CA LEU A 177 -21.63 0.89 -3.17
C LEU A 177 -22.58 1.06 -4.36
N GLU A 178 -22.12 0.69 -5.55
CA GLU A 178 -22.91 0.87 -6.77
C GLU A 178 -23.89 -0.30 -7.00
N ARG A 179 -23.50 -1.52 -6.59
CA ARG A 179 -24.34 -2.72 -6.66
C ARG A 179 -24.21 -3.56 -5.40
N GLY A 180 -25.30 -4.23 -5.06
CA GLY A 180 -25.40 -5.13 -3.91
C GLY A 180 -25.81 -4.41 -2.62
N ASN A 181 -25.51 -5.02 -1.49
CA ASN A 181 -25.74 -4.47 -0.15
C ASN A 181 -24.59 -4.86 0.78
N LEU A 182 -24.46 -4.15 1.91
CA LEU A 182 -23.50 -4.48 2.97
C LEU A 182 -24.21 -5.06 4.20
N MET A 183 -25.30 -5.81 3.98
CA MET A 183 -25.95 -6.52 5.08
C MET A 183 -25.00 -7.55 5.71
N GLY A 184 -25.09 -7.73 7.02
CA GLY A 184 -24.14 -8.52 7.81
C GLY A 184 -22.89 -7.73 8.24
N GLY A 185 -22.78 -6.47 7.81
CA GLY A 185 -21.66 -5.58 8.14
C GLY A 185 -20.44 -5.79 7.25
N TRP A 186 -19.52 -4.82 7.33
CA TRP A 186 -18.29 -4.77 6.52
C TRP A 186 -17.05 -4.54 7.38
N LYS A 187 -17.01 -5.17 8.57
CA LYS A 187 -15.86 -5.08 9.48
C LYS A 187 -14.57 -5.49 8.77
N TYR A 188 -13.47 -4.88 9.19
CA TYR A 188 -12.12 -5.02 8.60
C TYR A 188 -11.93 -4.30 7.26
N SER A 189 -12.97 -3.64 6.73
CA SER A 189 -12.79 -2.77 5.58
C SER A 189 -11.86 -1.61 5.90
N THR A 190 -11.06 -1.20 4.92
CA THR A 190 -10.10 -0.11 5.02
C THR A 190 -10.25 0.87 3.86
N PHE A 191 -10.00 2.14 4.14
CA PHE A 191 -9.84 3.19 3.13
C PHE A 191 -8.75 4.14 3.57
N SER A 192 -7.77 4.35 2.70
CA SER A 192 -6.60 5.17 3.00
C SER A 192 -6.12 5.93 1.77
N GLY A 193 -5.44 7.03 2.04
CA GLY A 193 -4.79 7.80 0.99
C GLY A 193 -3.89 8.90 1.53
N PHE A 194 -3.01 9.40 0.67
CA PHE A 194 -2.04 10.43 1.03
C PHE A 194 -1.62 11.25 -0.19
N LEU A 195 -1.14 12.48 0.06
CA LEU A 195 -0.49 13.32 -0.95
C LEU A 195 0.90 12.77 -1.25
N VAL A 196 1.15 12.43 -2.52
CA VAL A 196 2.46 12.00 -3.00
C VAL A 196 3.36 13.23 -3.16
N PHE A 197 2.88 14.24 -3.89
CA PHE A 197 3.53 15.54 -4.01
C PHE A 197 2.53 16.62 -4.46
N PRO A 198 2.67 17.86 -3.97
CA PRO A 198 1.89 19.02 -4.44
C PRO A 198 2.32 19.47 -5.84
N LEU A 199 1.42 20.16 -6.53
CA LEU A 199 1.65 20.82 -7.83
C LEU A 199 1.34 22.32 -7.78
#